data_AF-A0A1Y6GUD2-F1
#
_entry.id   AF-A0A1Y6GUD2-F1
#
_cell.length_a   1.000
_cell.length_b   1.000
_cell.length_c   1.000
_cell.angle_alpha   90.00
_cell.angle_beta   90.00
_cell.angle_gamma   90.00
#
_symmetry.space_group_name_H-M   'P 1'
#
loop_
_entity.id
_entity.type
_entity.pdbx_description
1 polymer ?
#
loop_
_entity_poly.entity_id
_entity_poly.type
_entity_poly.pdbx_seq_one_letter_code
_entity_poly.pdbx_strand_id
1 'polypeptide(L)'
;MRAVFFAPALLAAGVTACGSSAVPGSPAAESASVRAPAADNAPLRAALQAQHWQLQQASDAHGTALRSLFVDGTPPLQLDFSDLRIQVSQTCNALGAN
;
A
#
# COMPACT_ATOMS: atom_id res chain seq x y z
N MET A 1 -44.68 -40.68 10.76
CA MET A 1 -44.56 -40.37 12.21
C MET A 1 -43.47 -39.32 12.36
N ARG A 2 -43.77 -38.18 12.98
CA ARG A 2 -42.84 -37.06 13.22
C ARG A 2 -42.10 -37.32 14.54
N ALA A 3 -40.78 -37.12 14.56
CA ALA A 3 -40.01 -36.78 15.77
C ALA A 3 -38.67 -36.17 15.30
N VAL A 4 -38.56 -34.84 15.25
CA VAL A 4 -38.07 -33.92 16.31
C VAL A 4 -36.56 -33.74 16.23
N PHE A 5 -36.20 -32.53 15.81
CA PHE A 5 -34.87 -31.93 15.81
C PHE A 5 -34.21 -31.95 17.18
N PHE A 6 -32.91 -32.23 17.23
CA PHE A 6 -32.02 -31.66 18.24
C PHE A 6 -30.64 -31.42 17.63
N ALA A 7 -30.38 -30.14 17.33
CA ALA A 7 -29.05 -29.63 17.08
C ALA A 7 -28.54 -28.99 18.38
N PRO A 8 -27.31 -29.31 18.82
CA PRO A 8 -26.49 -28.37 19.55
C PRO A 8 -25.38 -27.86 18.62
N ALA A 9 -25.31 -26.53 18.55
CA ALA A 9 -24.34 -25.76 17.79
C ALA A 9 -22.89 -26.22 18.10
N LEU A 10 -22.16 -26.60 17.05
CA LEU A 10 -20.71 -26.73 17.13
C LEU A 10 -20.06 -25.38 16.89
N LEU A 11 -19.27 -25.01 17.90
CA LEU A 11 -18.60 -23.73 18.08
C LEU A 11 -17.59 -23.40 16.98
N ALA A 12 -17.55 -22.11 16.68
CA ALA A 12 -16.38 -21.25 16.46
C ALA A 12 -15.31 -21.72 15.47
N ALA A 13 -15.29 -21.02 14.34
CA ALA A 13 -14.16 -20.88 13.44
C ALA A 13 -12.90 -20.44 14.18
N GLY A 14 -11.95 -21.36 14.34
CA GLY A 14 -10.55 -21.03 14.64
C GLY A 14 -9.81 -20.83 13.32
N VAL A 15 -9.72 -19.59 12.85
CA VAL A 15 -8.76 -19.20 11.83
C VAL A 15 -7.36 -19.29 12.43
N THR A 16 -6.69 -20.43 12.29
CA THR A 16 -5.22 -20.46 12.36
C THR A 16 -4.71 -19.79 11.09
N ALA A 17 -4.56 -18.47 11.16
CA ALA A 17 -3.71 -17.76 10.22
C ALA A 17 -2.33 -18.41 10.29
N CYS A 18 -1.97 -19.11 9.22
CA CYS A 18 -0.61 -19.58 8.99
C CYS A 18 0.22 -18.32 8.70
N GLY A 19 0.59 -17.61 9.78
CA GLY A 19 1.59 -16.56 9.73
C GLY A 19 2.92 -17.24 9.46
N SER A 20 3.46 -17.00 8.26
CA SER A 20 4.77 -17.48 7.86
C SER A 20 5.79 -17.27 8.96
N SER A 21 6.46 -18.36 9.33
CA SER A 21 7.57 -18.43 10.27
C SER A 21 8.51 -17.24 10.10
N ALA A 22 8.52 -16.35 11.09
CA ALA A 22 9.68 -15.49 11.31
C ALA A 22 10.86 -16.43 11.64
N VAL A 23 11.86 -16.47 10.75
CA VAL A 23 13.14 -17.11 11.04
C VAL A 23 13.84 -16.29 12.11
N PRO A 24 14.14 -16.85 13.30
CA PRO A 24 15.01 -16.19 14.25
C PRO A 24 16.46 -16.45 13.81
N GLY A 25 17.13 -15.39 13.36
CA GLY A 25 18.57 -15.47 13.05
C GLY A 25 18.91 -15.09 11.63
N SER A 26 18.64 -13.84 11.27
CA SER A 26 19.52 -13.12 10.36
C SER A 26 19.86 -11.82 11.05
N PRO A 27 21.14 -11.46 11.24
CA PRO A 27 21.46 -10.11 11.68
C PRO A 27 20.88 -9.19 10.61
N ALA A 28 19.84 -8.45 10.98
CA ALA A 28 19.40 -7.33 10.16
C ALA A 28 20.65 -6.47 9.99
N ALA A 29 21.19 -6.44 8.77
CA ALA A 29 22.12 -5.40 8.39
C ALA A 29 21.30 -4.12 8.53
N GLU A 30 21.43 -3.50 9.70
CA GLU A 30 20.92 -2.17 9.96
C GLU A 30 21.70 -1.27 9.03
N SER A 31 21.15 -1.08 7.83
CA SER A 31 21.60 -0.07 6.89
C SER A 31 21.44 1.26 7.62
N ALA A 32 22.49 1.66 8.32
CA ALA A 32 22.63 2.98 8.89
C ALA A 32 22.57 3.96 7.71
N SER A 33 21.35 4.37 7.40
CA SER A 33 21.09 5.46 6.47
C SER A 33 21.68 6.69 7.12
N VAL A 34 22.92 7.01 6.74
CA VAL A 34 23.51 8.31 7.01
C VAL A 34 22.60 9.32 6.31
N ARG A 35 21.69 9.90 7.09
CA ARG A 35 20.77 10.91 6.59
C ARG A 35 21.59 12.16 6.35
N ALA A 36 22.01 12.36 5.10
CA ALA A 36 22.57 13.62 4.67
C ALA A 36 21.61 14.76 5.08
N PRO A 37 22.12 15.95 5.45
CA PRO A 37 21.27 17.09 5.73
C PRO A 37 20.35 17.29 4.52
N ALA A 38 19.04 17.17 4.74
CA ALA A 38 18.10 17.39 3.67
C ALA A 38 18.23 18.85 3.25
N ALA A 39 18.62 19.08 1.99
CA ALA A 39 18.54 20.41 1.42
C ALA A 39 17.12 20.96 1.62
N ASP A 40 16.99 22.25 1.93
CA ASP A 40 15.68 22.85 2.05
C ASP A 40 15.01 22.89 0.67
N ASN A 41 14.13 21.93 0.45
CA ASN A 41 13.40 21.75 -0.79
C ASN A 41 12.06 22.51 -0.76
N ALA A 42 11.94 23.59 0.02
CA ALA A 42 10.71 24.36 0.13
C ALA A 42 10.09 24.77 -1.23
N PRO A 43 10.85 25.26 -2.22
CA PRO A 43 10.29 25.58 -3.54
C PRO A 43 9.75 24.36 -4.29
N LEU A 44 10.47 23.23 -4.25
CA LEU A 44 10.02 21.98 -4.88
C LEU A 44 8.77 21.44 -4.20
N ARG A 45 8.73 21.47 -2.87
CA ARG A 45 7.58 21.03 -2.08
C ARG A 45 6.35 21.87 -2.41
N ALA A 46 6.50 23.19 -2.48
CA ALA A 46 5.42 24.08 -2.89
C ALA A 46 4.95 23.78 -4.33
N ALA A 47 5.86 23.52 -5.26
CA ALA A 47 5.51 23.15 -6.63
C ALA A 47 4.74 21.82 -6.72
N LEU A 48 5.15 20.81 -5.94
CA LEU A 48 4.46 19.52 -5.89
C LEU A 48 3.06 19.64 -5.27
N GLN A 49 2.92 20.42 -4.20
CA GLN A 49 1.65 20.63 -3.49
C GLN A 49 0.66 21.50 -4.27
N ALA A 50 1.16 22.32 -5.20
CA ALA A 50 0.31 23.22 -5.98
C ALA A 50 -0.59 22.49 -6.98
N GLN A 51 -0.33 21.21 -7.27
CA GLN A 51 -0.98 20.47 -8.35
C GLN A 51 -1.44 19.08 -7.88
N HIS A 52 -2.43 18.55 -8.58
CA HIS A 52 -2.85 17.15 -8.51
C HIS A 52 -2.15 16.38 -9.63
N TRP A 53 -1.39 15.35 -9.29
CA TRP A 53 -0.58 14.60 -10.25
C TRP A 53 -1.31 13.35 -10.70
N GLN A 54 -1.28 13.05 -12.00
CA GLN A 54 -1.84 11.81 -12.53
C GLN A 54 -0.71 10.87 -12.96
N LEU A 55 -0.83 9.60 -12.58
CA LEU A 55 0.09 8.57 -13.03
C LEU A 55 -0.10 8.34 -14.53
N GLN A 56 0.97 8.52 -15.31
CA GLN A 56 0.96 8.32 -16.76
C GLN A 56 1.52 6.97 -17.17
N GLN A 57 2.56 6.51 -16.47
CA GLN A 57 3.22 5.24 -16.72
C GLN A 57 3.81 4.72 -15.41
N ALA A 58 3.84 3.40 -15.26
CA ALA A 58 4.55 2.73 -14.18
C ALA A 58 5.22 1.46 -14.72
N SER A 59 6.41 1.17 -14.22
CA SER A 59 7.18 -0.02 -14.56
C SER A 59 7.74 -0.65 -13.29
N ASP A 60 7.93 -1.97 -13.30
CA ASP A 60 8.61 -2.70 -12.23
C ASP A 60 10.14 -2.48 -12.28
N ALA A 61 10.87 -3.10 -11.35
CA ALA A 61 12.33 -2.99 -11.25
C ALA A 61 13.08 -3.55 -12.48
N HIS A 62 12.42 -4.35 -13.31
CA HIS A 62 12.97 -4.89 -14.56
C HIS A 62 12.55 -4.06 -15.79
N GLY A 63 11.80 -2.97 -15.59
CA GLY A 63 11.28 -2.12 -16.66
C GLY A 63 9.97 -2.60 -17.27
N THR A 64 9.37 -3.69 -16.77
CA THR A 64 8.11 -4.22 -17.28
C THR A 64 6.98 -3.26 -16.93
N ALA A 65 6.20 -2.84 -17.92
CA ALA A 65 5.08 -1.92 -17.71
C ALA A 65 3.97 -2.55 -16.85
N LEU A 66 3.54 -1.82 -15.82
CA LEU A 66 2.48 -2.19 -14.88
C LEU A 66 1.10 -1.82 -15.43
N ARG A 67 0.69 -2.49 -16.51
CA ARG A 67 -0.54 -2.16 -17.26
C ARG A 67 -1.82 -2.30 -16.43
N SER A 68 -1.84 -3.17 -15.42
CA SER A 68 -3.01 -3.38 -14.56
C SER A 68 -3.42 -2.14 -13.75
N LEU A 69 -2.53 -1.14 -13.65
CA LEU A 69 -2.81 0.14 -12.99
C LEU A 69 -3.61 1.10 -13.88
N PHE A 70 -3.74 0.78 -15.18
CA PHE A 70 -4.40 1.62 -16.18
C PHE A 70 -5.55 0.84 -16.78
N VAL A 71 -6.77 1.11 -16.30
CA VAL A 71 -7.99 0.43 -16.74
C VAL A 71 -8.87 1.41 -17.49
N ASP A 72 -9.19 1.09 -18.75
CA ASP A 72 -10.07 1.93 -19.57
C ASP A 72 -11.42 2.15 -18.90
N GLY A 73 -11.91 3.39 -18.95
CA GLY A 73 -13.16 3.78 -18.29
C GLY A 73 -13.05 4.03 -16.79
N THR A 74 -11.88 3.86 -16.18
CA THR A 74 -11.60 4.23 -14.78
C THR A 74 -10.74 5.50 -14.76
N PRO A 75 -10.96 6.44 -13.81
CA PRO A 75 -10.05 7.56 -13.62
C PRO A 75 -8.62 7.06 -13.33
N PRO A 76 -7.58 7.74 -13.87
CA PRO A 76 -6.20 7.36 -13.59
C PRO A 76 -5.85 7.58 -12.12
N LEU A 77 -4.87 6.81 -11.63
CA LEU A 77 -4.30 6.99 -10.30
C LEU A 77 -3.85 8.44 -10.10
N GLN A 78 -4.29 9.04 -8.99
CA GLN A 78 -3.94 10.41 -8.62
C GLN A 78 -3.01 10.41 -7.42
N LEU A 79 -1.97 11.23 -7.48
CA LEU A 79 -0.99 11.45 -6.43
C LEU A 79 -1.10 12.89 -5.93
N ASP A 80 -1.23 13.02 -4.62
CA ASP A 80 -1.33 14.28 -3.91
C ASP A 80 -0.21 14.41 -2.89
N PHE A 81 0.49 15.54 -2.93
CA PHE A 81 1.56 15.85 -1.99
C PHE A 81 1.05 16.84 -0.96
N SER A 82 1.33 16.59 0.33
CA SER A 82 1.00 17.51 1.43
C SER A 82 2.08 17.42 2.49
N ASP A 83 2.62 18.56 2.93
CA ASP A 83 3.77 18.62 3.84
C ASP A 83 4.89 17.63 3.47
N LEU A 84 5.02 16.55 4.24
CA LEU A 84 5.96 15.44 4.08
C LEU A 84 5.23 14.11 3.83
N ARG A 85 4.07 14.17 3.18
CA ARG A 85 3.22 13.02 2.88
C ARG A 85 2.88 12.95 1.42
N ILE A 86 2.75 11.72 0.95
CA ILE A 86 2.17 11.39 -0.33
C ILE A 86 0.90 10.57 -0.11
N GLN A 87 -0.15 10.93 -0.82
CA GLN A 87 -1.41 10.21 -0.86
C GLN A 87 -1.64 9.71 -2.29
N VAL A 88 -2.13 8.48 -2.44
CA VAL A 88 -2.54 7.91 -3.71
C VAL A 88 -4.03 7.58 -3.65
N SER A 89 -4.78 8.09 -4.61
CA SER A 89 -6.22 7.91 -4.73
C SER A 89 -6.59 7.31 -6.10
N GLN A 90 -7.89 7.07 -6.32
CA GLN A 90 -8.43 6.32 -7.47
C GLN A 90 -8.04 4.83 -7.49
N THR A 91 -7.52 4.33 -6.37
CA THR A 91 -7.45 2.93 -5.99
C THR A 91 -8.73 2.50 -5.28
N CYS A 92 -8.93 1.19 -5.08
CA CYS A 92 -10.03 0.70 -4.24
C CYS A 92 -9.97 1.23 -2.80
N ASN A 93 -8.77 1.48 -2.27
CA ASN A 93 -8.53 2.09 -0.97
C ASN A 93 -7.46 3.17 -1.11
N ALA A 94 -7.65 4.34 -0.52
CA ALA A 94 -6.62 5.38 -0.49
C ALA A 94 -5.35 4.87 0.20
N LEU A 95 -4.19 5.14 -0.38
CA LEU A 95 -2.88 4.77 0.15
C LEU A 95 -2.13 6.02 0.60
N GLY A 96 -1.26 5.90 1.60
CA GLY A 96 -0.50 7.03 2.15
C GLY A 96 0.86 6.63 2.70
N ALA A 97 1.84 7.52 2.55
CA ALA A 97 3.19 7.36 3.11
C ALA A 97 3.79 8.70 3.58
N ASN A 98 4.81 8.65 4.46
CA ASN A 98 5.60 9.79 4.93
C ASN A 98 7.07 9.60 4.56
#